data_AF-A0A661FR35-F1
#
_entry.id   AF-A0A661FR35-F1
#
_cell.length_a   1.000
_cell.length_b   1.000
_cell.length_c   1.000
_cell.angle_alpha   90.00
_cell.angle_beta   90.00
_cell.angle_gamma   90.00
#
_symmetry.space_group_name_H-M   'P 1'
#
loop_
_entity.id
_entity.type
_entity.pdbx_description
1 polymer ?
#
loop_
_entity_poly.entity_id
_entity_poly.type
_entity_poly.pdbx_seq_one_letter_code
_entity_poly.pdbx_strand_id
1 'polypeptide(L)'
;MTGTLFEWNDSFLIGIEELDHEHRVLIDDINKLHEELIGNEKKSELTKCLGEIYVHMQAHFALEEHVMKKHEYEFFDEHKREHEEFL
;
A
#
# COMPACT_ATOMS: atom_id res chain seq x y z
N MET A 1 12.27 19.77 10.32
CA MET A 1 12.57 18.36 10.02
C MET A 1 11.23 17.65 10.03
N THR A 2 10.64 17.40 8.87
CA THR A 2 9.52 16.46 8.75
C THR A 2 10.15 15.08 8.80
N GLY A 3 9.83 14.32 9.85
CA GLY A 3 10.23 12.92 9.95
C GLY A 3 9.24 12.05 9.18
N THR A 4 9.72 10.90 8.72
CA THR A 4 8.93 9.81 8.16
C THR A 4 7.86 9.40 9.18
N LEU A 5 6.58 9.27 8.77
CA LEU A 5 5.51 8.81 9.67
C LEU A 5 5.70 7.33 10.01
N PHE A 6 6.06 6.56 8.99
CA PHE A 6 6.18 5.12 9.08
C PHE A 6 7.44 4.65 8.34
N GLU A 7 8.39 4.13 9.11
CA GLU A 7 9.66 3.65 8.54
C GLU A 7 9.53 2.20 8.07
N TRP A 8 10.10 1.92 6.90
CA TRP A 8 10.25 0.55 6.44
C TRP A 8 11.08 -0.27 7.42
N ASN A 9 10.65 -1.50 7.68
CA ASN A 9 11.40 -2.51 8.41
C ASN A 9 11.44 -3.80 7.60
N ASP A 10 12.60 -4.45 7.52
CA ASP A 10 12.75 -5.73 6.82
C ASP A 10 11.91 -6.87 7.43
N SER A 11 11.31 -6.68 8.61
CA SER A 11 10.26 -7.56 9.14
C SER A 11 8.99 -7.60 8.29
N PHE A 12 8.80 -6.66 7.36
CA PHE A 12 7.68 -6.64 6.42
C PHE A 12 7.96 -7.46 5.14
N LEU A 13 9.20 -7.95 4.96
CA LEU A 13 9.53 -8.77 3.80
C LEU A 13 8.81 -10.12 3.88
N ILE A 14 8.11 -10.46 2.81
CA ILE A 14 7.49 -11.78 2.62
C ILE A 14 8.32 -12.68 1.69
N GLY A 15 9.37 -12.12 1.06
CA GLY A 15 10.31 -12.86 0.21
C GLY A 15 9.86 -12.99 -1.24
N ILE A 16 8.89 -12.17 -1.67
CA ILE A 16 8.44 -12.06 -3.05
C ILE A 16 8.80 -10.66 -3.53
N GLU A 17 9.85 -10.57 -4.35
CA GLU A 17 10.52 -9.30 -4.69
C GLU A 17 9.55 -8.24 -5.21
N GLU A 18 8.59 -8.63 -6.06
CA GLU A 18 7.61 -7.70 -6.62
C GLU A 18 6.64 -7.15 -5.55
N LEU A 19 6.16 -8.00 -4.64
CA LEU A 19 5.26 -7.58 -3.56
C LEU A 19 6.00 -6.79 -2.47
N ASP A 20 7.23 -7.18 -2.13
CA ASP A 20 8.09 -6.46 -1.20
C ASP A 20 8.42 -5.05 -1.73
N HIS A 21 8.55 -4.89 -3.05
CA HIS A 21 8.69 -3.58 -3.68
C HIS A 21 7.42 -2.75 -3.56
N GLU A 22 6.25 -3.31 -3.87
CA GLU A 22 4.97 -2.60 -3.76
C GLU A 22 4.66 -2.17 -2.33
N HIS A 23 4.95 -3.00 -1.32
CA HIS A 23 4.82 -2.60 0.08
C HIS A 23 5.67 -1.36 0.42
N ARG A 24 6.91 -1.27 -0.10
CA ARG A 24 7.77 -0.09 0.10
C ARG A 24 7.15 1.15 -0.55
N VAL A 25 6.63 1.02 -1.76
CA VAL A 25 5.96 2.12 -2.48
C VAL A 25 4.74 2.62 -1.70
N LEU A 26 3.89 1.73 -1.18
CA LEU A 26 2.73 2.12 -0.37
C LEU A 26 3.13 2.87 0.89
N ILE A 27 4.22 2.45 1.55
CA ILE A 27 4.75 3.14 2.74
C ILE A 27 5.29 4.52 2.37
N ASP A 28 6.00 4.65 1.25
CA ASP A 28 6.46 5.94 0.74
C ASP A 28 5.29 6.89 0.41
N ASP A 29 4.21 6.38 -0.17
CA ASP A 29 3.01 7.17 -0.44
C ASP A 29 2.31 7.65 0.85
N ILE A 30 2.23 6.78 1.87
CA ILE A 30 1.70 7.16 3.20
C ILE A 30 2.55 8.25 3.83
N ASN A 31 3.88 8.15 3.72
CA ASN A 31 4.79 9.16 4.22
C ASN A 31 4.65 10.49 3.48
N LYS A 32 4.50 10.45 2.15
CA LYS A 32 4.21 11.64 1.34
C LYS A 32 2.90 12.31 1.75
N LEU A 33 1.82 11.53 1.92
CA LEU A 33 0.54 12.05 2.39
C LEU A 33 0.68 12.76 3.74
N HIS A 34 1.46 12.17 4.66
CA HIS A 34 1.72 12.77 5.96
C HIS A 34 2.46 14.11 5.86
N GLU A 35 3.46 14.22 4.97
CA GLU A 35 4.15 15.49 4.72
C GLU A 35 3.20 16.56 4.18
N GLU A 36 2.33 16.21 3.22
CA GLU A 36 1.33 17.14 2.68
C GLU A 36 0.32 17.60 3.75
N LEU A 37 -0.08 16.69 4.65
CA LEU A 37 -0.96 17.01 5.78
C LEU A 37 -0.31 18.00 6.75
N ILE A 38 0.97 17.82 7.10
CA ILE A 38 1.70 18.75 7.98
C ILE A 38 2.00 20.08 7.27
N GLY A 39 2.21 20.05 5.96
CA GLY A 39 2.46 21.22 5.12
C GLY A 39 1.28 22.19 5.00
N ASN A 40 0.10 21.82 5.51
CA ASN A 40 -1.17 22.53 5.28
C ASN A 40 -1.50 22.71 3.79
N GLU A 41 -1.26 21.66 3.00
CA GLU A 41 -1.59 21.68 1.58
C GLU A 41 -3.08 21.85 1.31
N LYS A 42 -3.42 22.27 0.08
CA LYS A 42 -4.82 22.42 -0.32
C LYS A 42 -5.51 21.07 -0.34
N LYS A 43 -6.80 21.06 0.00
CA LYS A 43 -7.65 19.86 -0.06
C LYS A 43 -7.58 19.11 -1.40
N SER A 44 -7.41 19.81 -2.52
CA SER A 44 -7.25 19.21 -3.84
C SER A 44 -6.01 18.33 -3.98
N GLU A 45 -4.88 18.77 -3.40
CA GLU A 45 -3.62 18.02 -3.43
C GLU A 45 -3.74 16.78 -2.56
N LEU A 46 -4.27 16.94 -1.34
CA LEU A 46 -4.55 15.79 -0.45
C LEU A 46 -5.49 14.76 -1.09
N THR A 47 -6.52 15.23 -1.81
CA THR A 47 -7.45 14.33 -2.52
C THR A 47 -6.74 13.59 -3.66
N LYS A 48 -5.81 14.26 -4.35
CA LYS A 48 -5.01 13.64 -5.40
C LYS A 48 -4.05 12.60 -4.82
N CYS A 49 -3.35 12.91 -3.73
CA CYS A 49 -2.45 11.96 -3.05
C CYS A 49 -3.20 10.73 -2.55
N LEU A 50 -4.38 10.91 -1.93
CA LEU A 50 -5.24 9.79 -1.55
C LEU A 50 -5.71 8.95 -2.76
N GLY A 51 -6.00 9.60 -3.88
CA GLY A 51 -6.32 8.91 -5.13
C GLY A 51 -5.16 8.09 -5.68
N GLU A 52 -3.92 8.60 -5.60
CA GLU A 52 -2.70 7.88 -5.98
C GLU A 52 -2.50 6.63 -5.11
N ILE A 53 -2.62 6.78 -3.78
CA ILE A 53 -2.56 5.65 -2.82
C ILE A 53 -3.62 4.60 -3.18
N TYR A 54 -4.87 5.02 -3.39
CA TYR A 54 -5.97 4.10 -3.71
C TYR A 54 -5.73 3.29 -4.99
N VAL A 55 -5.12 3.91 -6.01
CA VAL A 55 -4.75 3.22 -7.26
C VAL A 55 -3.62 2.22 -7.02
N HIS A 56 -2.57 2.60 -6.28
CA HIS A 56 -1.48 1.69 -5.94
C HIS A 56 -1.95 0.50 -5.11
N MET A 57 -2.85 0.72 -4.14
CA MET A 57 -3.43 -0.36 -3.33
C MET A 57 -4.23 -1.37 -4.16
N GLN A 58 -5.08 -0.90 -5.09
CA GLN A 58 -5.80 -1.79 -6.00
C GLN A 58 -4.86 -2.62 -6.88
N ALA A 59 -3.81 -1.99 -7.41
CA ALA A 59 -2.82 -2.70 -8.22
C ALA A 59 -2.08 -3.76 -7.39
N HIS A 60 -1.69 -3.41 -6.17
CA HIS A 60 -1.01 -4.29 -5.23
C HIS A 60 -1.85 -5.51 -4.85
N PHE A 61 -3.10 -5.29 -4.40
CA PHE A 61 -4.00 -6.37 -4.06
C PHE A 61 -4.28 -7.30 -5.25
N ALA A 62 -4.40 -6.75 -6.47
CA ALA A 62 -4.56 -7.56 -7.67
C ALA A 62 -3.32 -8.43 -7.97
N LEU A 63 -2.10 -7.91 -7.75
CA LEU A 63 -0.87 -8.68 -7.90
C LEU A 63 -0.79 -9.79 -6.84
N GLU A 64 -1.06 -9.46 -5.59
CA GLU A 64 -1.03 -10.43 -4.49
C GLU A 64 -2.05 -11.54 -4.70
N GLU A 65 -3.29 -11.21 -5.07
CA GLU A 65 -4.33 -12.18 -5.40
C GLU A 65 -3.93 -13.08 -6.57
N HIS A 66 -3.24 -12.53 -7.59
CA HIS A 66 -2.71 -13.32 -8.69
C HIS A 66 -1.66 -14.33 -8.20
N VAL A 67 -0.73 -13.89 -7.36
CA VAL A 67 0.30 -14.74 -6.76
C VAL A 67 -0.32 -15.82 -5.87
N MET A 68 -1.24 -15.45 -4.98
CA MET A 68 -1.96 -16.38 -4.09
C MET A 68 -2.70 -17.46 -4.88
N LYS A 69 -3.45 -17.09 -5.93
CA LYS A 69 -4.14 -18.06 -6.79
C LYS A 69 -3.19 -18.99 -7.51
N LYS A 70 -2.10 -18.44 -8.08
CA LYS A 70 -1.10 -19.22 -8.81
C LYS A 70 -0.44 -20.28 -7.93
N HIS A 71 -0.29 -20.01 -6.64
CA HIS A 71 0.33 -20.89 -5.67
C HIS A 71 -0.67 -21.70 -4.83
N GLU A 72 -1.96 -21.67 -5.16
CA GLU A 72 -3.02 -22.39 -4.45
C GLU A 72 -3.02 -22.10 -2.93
N TYR A 73 -2.82 -20.82 -2.57
CA TYR A 73 -2.78 -20.40 -1.17
C TYR A 73 -4.09 -20.73 -0.44
N GLU A 74 -3.99 -21.48 0.66
CA GLU A 74 -5.12 -22.05 1.39
C GLU A 74 -6.14 -21.01 1.86
N PHE A 75 -5.69 -19.81 2.23
CA PHE A 75 -6.54 -18.75 2.80
C PHE A 75 -6.90 -17.65 1.79
N PHE A 76 -6.80 -17.94 0.48
CA PHE A 76 -7.04 -16.96 -0.58
C PHE A 76 -8.39 -16.23 -0.44
N ASP A 77 -9.48 -16.95 -0.21
CA ASP A 77 -10.83 -16.35 -0.17
C ASP A 77 -11.01 -15.41 1.03
N GLU A 78 -10.40 -15.74 2.18
CA GLU A 78 -10.43 -14.88 3.36
C GLU A 78 -9.60 -13.62 3.13
N HIS A 79 -8.38 -13.75 2.60
CA HIS A 79 -7.49 -12.63 2.34
C HIS A 79 -8.07 -11.66 1.29
N LYS A 80 -8.63 -12.18 0.20
CA LYS A 80 -9.31 -11.35 -0.81
C LYS A 80 -10.50 -10.57 -0.24
N ARG A 81 -11.24 -11.15 0.71
CA ARG A 81 -12.33 -10.43 1.37
C ARG A 81 -11.81 -9.26 2.21
N GLU A 82 -10.66 -9.40 2.86
CA GLU A 82 -10.01 -8.29 3.58
C GLU A 82 -9.61 -7.16 2.63
N HIS A 83 -9.11 -7.48 1.44
CA HIS A 83 -8.84 -6.48 0.40
C HIS A 83 -10.11 -5.76 -0.06
N GLU A 84 -11.19 -6.50 -0.30
CA GLU A 84 -12.49 -5.94 -0.71
C GLU A 84 -13.15 -5.09 0.39
N GLU A 85 -12.94 -5.42 1.67
CA GLU A 85 -13.45 -4.65 2.82
C GLU A 85 -12.62 -3.38 3.08
N PHE A 86 -11.33 -3.40 2.73
CA PHE A 86 -10.45 -2.25 2.89
C PHE A 86 -10.70 -1.16 1.83
N LEU A 87 -10.97 -1.55 0.59
CA LEU A 87 -11.19 -0.64 -0.56
C LEU A 87 -12.57 0.03 -0.57
#